data_AF-A0A2W4P9J8-F1
#
_entry.id   AF-A0A2W4P9J8-F1
#
_cell.length_a   1.000
_cell.length_b   1.000
_cell.length_c   1.000
_cell.angle_alpha   90.00
_cell.angle_beta   90.00
_cell.angle_gamma   90.00
#
_symmetry.space_group_name_H-M   'P 1'
#
loop_
_entity.id
_entity.type
_entity.pdbx_description
1 polymer ?
#
loop_
_entity_poly.entity_id
_entity_poly.type
_entity_poly.pdbx_seq_one_letter_code
_entity_poly.pdbx_strand_id
1 'polypeptide(L)'
;MLPTEPLEISPEIRARIGSDLPPDSLELGREPRTEHRFYGPYYEQRSGRYRFRLAFPVWAERVQPSRTDANVPDRASLFGGLYYNRRSAERADDVLFPIFWDLKNRITDDHTTIVGPFVHREAPDENDNWLAPLFFTGRRKGGGYTIVPPLLTYLNNDAEGGFNLVGPLFCSWKGGPSCDARTAEDIDFGVAPFYFYGQNVESKYEVIPPLLHYYRYSERDLSWVNVWGPYYRRHTPTRDALHVFPFYYSLWGPRERHTTLFPFFHYGHDEESSLLVNPLFLLRRGAEGDSTFVTWGYARHRGRTSLDMITPLFWRYRDPDVGLDQTMLFPFFYSRTSPRESSFAVFPFYGRFERFGISDTTWVTPLVRHSSSLRGWSTSIYPLVHFGRNAADTHTVIAPFFWDFASPDSRTTIALPLFFRFADRDSVSQLVGNVYYHESKVYGGRDWEIHVFPLFSYGETPDGHWWNVLYGLAGYTRRGAMTQVRTLYIPITLSGGD
;
A
#
# COMPACT_ATOMS: atom_id res chain seq x y z
N MET A 1 -16.16 -55.17 14.60
CA MET A 1 -16.86 -55.31 15.90
C MET A 1 -16.20 -54.34 16.86
N LEU A 2 -16.95 -53.38 17.40
CA LEU A 2 -16.46 -52.55 18.50
C LEU A 2 -16.42 -53.42 19.77
N PRO A 3 -15.37 -53.33 20.61
CA PRO A 3 -15.26 -54.12 21.83
C PRO A 3 -16.43 -53.82 22.77
N THR A 4 -16.94 -54.86 23.43
CA THR A 4 -18.13 -54.86 24.28
C THR A 4 -18.01 -53.94 25.50
N GLU A 5 -16.80 -53.55 25.90
CA GLU A 5 -16.55 -52.56 26.95
C GLU A 5 -15.45 -51.57 26.52
N PRO A 6 -15.80 -50.41 25.94
CA PRO A 6 -14.83 -49.46 25.38
C PRO A 6 -13.95 -48.75 26.43
N LEU A 7 -14.22 -48.94 27.73
CA LEU A 7 -13.48 -48.36 28.85
C LEU A 7 -12.64 -49.40 29.62
N GLU A 8 -12.71 -50.69 29.26
CA GLU A 8 -11.93 -51.73 29.91
C GLU A 8 -10.47 -51.66 29.39
N ILE A 9 -9.60 -51.07 30.21
CA ILE A 9 -8.18 -50.96 29.90
C ILE A 9 -7.51 -52.31 30.19
N SER A 10 -6.85 -52.90 29.19
CA SER A 10 -6.13 -54.15 29.38
C SER A 10 -5.09 -54.05 30.51
N PRO A 11 -4.80 -55.13 31.25
CA PRO A 11 -3.81 -55.12 32.33
C PRO A 11 -2.45 -54.57 31.89
N GLU A 12 -2.07 -54.80 30.63
CA GLU A 12 -0.85 -54.31 29.99
C GLU A 12 -0.85 -52.80 29.76
N ILE A 13 -1.98 -52.21 29.35
CA ILE A 13 -2.11 -50.76 29.17
C ILE A 13 -2.22 -50.07 30.54
N ARG A 14 -2.91 -50.67 31.52
CA ARG A 14 -3.00 -50.14 32.89
C ARG A 14 -1.62 -50.07 33.56
N ALA A 15 -0.75 -51.05 33.31
CA ALA A 15 0.63 -51.06 33.81
C ALA A 15 1.55 -50.01 33.15
N ARG A 16 1.11 -49.36 32.06
CA ARG A 16 1.85 -48.30 31.35
C ARG A 16 1.45 -46.89 31.72
N ILE A 17 0.30 -46.68 32.38
CA ILE A 17 -0.15 -45.34 32.74
C ILE A 17 0.85 -44.75 33.75
N GLY A 18 1.66 -43.79 33.30
CA GLY A 18 2.72 -43.15 34.09
C GLY A 18 4.14 -43.68 33.88
N SER A 19 4.43 -44.47 32.83
CA SER A 19 5.77 -45.02 32.54
C SER A 19 6.21 -44.75 31.10
N ASP A 20 7.46 -44.28 30.92
CA ASP A 20 8.10 -44.03 29.61
C ASP A 20 8.71 -45.30 28.97
N LEU A 21 8.54 -46.47 29.60
CA LEU A 21 9.12 -47.73 29.15
C LEU A 21 8.50 -48.22 27.83
N PRO A 22 9.28 -48.33 26.73
CA PRO A 22 8.79 -48.92 25.49
C PRO A 22 8.47 -50.43 25.69
N PRO A 23 7.52 -51.01 24.90
CA PRO A 23 7.11 -52.42 24.98
C PRO A 23 8.26 -53.42 25.09
N ASP A 24 9.36 -53.13 24.38
CA ASP A 24 10.55 -53.97 24.25
C ASP A 24 11.49 -53.92 25.46
N SER A 25 11.26 -52.97 26.37
CA SER A 25 12.03 -52.78 27.61
C SER A 25 11.38 -53.41 28.85
N LEU A 26 10.14 -53.89 28.74
CA LEU A 26 9.45 -54.59 29.83
C LEU A 26 10.23 -55.85 30.23
N GLU A 27 10.29 -56.10 31.53
CA GLU A 27 10.92 -57.30 32.07
C GLU A 27 10.03 -58.53 31.86
N LEU A 28 10.65 -59.66 31.51
CA LEU A 28 9.94 -60.90 31.22
C LEU A 28 10.20 -61.97 32.28
N GLY A 29 9.22 -62.87 32.45
CA GLY A 29 9.38 -64.07 33.26
C GLY A 29 9.26 -63.87 34.77
N ARG A 30 8.74 -62.72 35.24
CA ARG A 30 8.39 -62.50 36.64
C ARG A 30 7.15 -63.31 37.05
N GLU A 31 7.12 -63.73 38.30
CA GLU A 31 6.00 -64.39 38.97
C GLU A 31 5.55 -63.59 40.21
N PRO A 32 4.34 -63.80 40.74
CA PRO A 32 3.82 -63.02 41.88
C PRO A 32 4.72 -63.07 43.13
N ARG A 33 5.42 -64.19 43.33
CA ARG A 33 6.35 -64.37 44.45
C ARG A 33 7.76 -63.96 44.04
N THR A 34 8.36 -63.04 44.80
CA THR A 34 9.74 -62.60 44.62
C THR A 34 10.55 -62.93 45.85
N GLU A 35 11.69 -63.57 45.68
CA GLU A 35 12.67 -63.83 46.73
C GLU A 35 13.79 -62.79 46.66
N HIS A 36 14.16 -62.25 47.82
CA HIS A 36 15.25 -61.28 47.96
C HIS A 36 16.31 -61.83 48.91
N ARG A 37 17.58 -61.71 48.55
CA ARG A 37 18.73 -62.02 49.40
C ARG A 37 19.66 -60.82 49.42
N PHE A 38 20.04 -60.38 50.61
CA PHE A 38 20.88 -59.20 50.80
C PHE A 38 21.98 -59.49 51.82
N TYR A 39 23.23 -59.33 51.40
CA TYR A 39 24.43 -59.57 52.21
C TYR A 39 25.42 -58.42 51.98
N GLY A 40 25.19 -57.28 52.62
CA GLY A 40 26.05 -56.10 52.53
C GLY A 40 26.14 -55.56 51.09
N PRO A 41 27.29 -55.62 50.40
CA PRO A 41 27.41 -55.16 49.01
C PRO A 41 26.70 -56.07 48.00
N TYR A 42 26.23 -57.26 48.41
CA TYR A 42 25.54 -58.21 47.54
C TYR A 42 24.02 -58.16 47.70
N TYR A 43 23.29 -58.07 46.58
CA TYR A 43 21.83 -58.16 46.46
C TYR A 43 21.46 -59.15 45.35
N GLU A 44 20.53 -60.06 45.62
CA GLU A 44 19.93 -60.95 44.63
C GLU A 44 18.41 -60.89 44.74
N GLN A 45 17.76 -60.78 43.59
CA GLN A 45 16.32 -60.83 43.43
C GLN A 45 15.97 -61.93 42.43
N ARG A 46 15.05 -62.82 42.79
CA ARG A 46 14.55 -63.88 41.91
C ARG A 46 13.03 -63.90 41.90
N SER A 47 12.43 -63.90 40.72
CA SER A 47 10.98 -63.95 40.52
C SER A 47 10.71 -64.80 39.28
N GLY A 48 10.23 -66.03 39.46
CA GLY A 48 10.07 -66.99 38.36
C GLY A 48 11.36 -67.24 37.56
N ARG A 49 11.31 -66.95 36.25
CA ARG A 49 12.45 -67.01 35.32
C ARG A 49 13.28 -65.72 35.28
N TYR A 50 12.82 -64.65 35.93
CA TYR A 50 13.58 -63.42 36.10
C TYR A 50 14.53 -63.53 37.30
N ARG A 51 15.78 -63.08 37.11
CA ARG A 51 16.78 -62.98 38.17
C ARG A 51 17.64 -61.74 37.99
N PHE A 52 17.85 -61.00 39.06
CA PHE A 52 18.77 -59.88 39.12
C PHE A 52 19.77 -60.09 40.27
N ARG A 53 21.05 -59.84 40.01
CA ARG A 53 22.15 -59.94 40.99
C ARG A 53 22.98 -58.67 40.92
N LEU A 54 23.42 -58.18 42.07
CA LEU A 54 24.22 -56.98 42.21
C LEU A 54 25.26 -57.24 43.31
N ALA A 55 26.52 -57.00 43.01
CA ALA A 55 27.62 -56.91 43.96
C ALA A 55 28.22 -55.51 43.80
N PHE A 56 27.67 -54.53 44.51
CA PHE A 56 28.06 -53.13 44.35
C PHE A 56 29.48 -52.86 44.90
N PRO A 57 30.33 -52.08 44.18
CA PRO A 57 30.12 -51.43 42.88
C PRO A 57 30.65 -52.25 41.68
N VAL A 58 30.99 -53.52 41.88
CA VAL A 58 31.82 -54.31 40.95
C VAL A 58 31.02 -54.96 39.85
N TRP A 59 29.78 -55.39 40.10
CA TRP A 59 29.05 -56.22 39.13
C TRP A 59 27.54 -56.13 39.32
N ALA A 60 26.79 -56.08 38.23
CA ALA A 60 25.36 -56.31 38.19
C ALA A 60 25.04 -57.27 37.03
N GLU A 61 24.08 -58.17 37.20
CA GLU A 61 23.61 -59.09 36.17
C GLU A 61 22.09 -59.21 36.25
N ARG A 62 21.44 -59.10 35.10
CA ARG A 62 20.03 -59.40 34.88
C ARG A 62 19.91 -60.58 33.94
N VAL A 63 19.12 -61.59 34.31
CA VAL A 63 18.73 -62.72 33.47
C VAL A 63 17.22 -62.78 33.40
N GLN A 64 16.68 -62.86 32.19
CA GLN A 64 15.26 -63.06 31.91
C GLN A 64 15.09 -63.92 30.65
N PRO A 65 13.90 -64.44 30.31
CA PRO A 65 13.66 -65.04 29.01
C PRO A 65 13.86 -64.03 27.88
N SER A 66 14.42 -64.46 26.73
CA SER A 66 14.41 -63.64 25.50
C SER A 66 12.98 -63.50 24.98
N ARG A 67 12.73 -62.46 24.17
CA ARG A 67 11.42 -62.12 23.60
C ARG A 67 11.07 -62.99 22.39
N THR A 68 12.02 -63.24 21.49
CA THR A 68 11.83 -64.01 20.27
C THR A 68 11.93 -65.51 20.49
N ASP A 69 12.74 -65.95 21.47
CA ASP A 69 12.84 -67.34 21.90
C ASP A 69 12.93 -67.46 23.42
N ALA A 70 11.82 -67.88 24.04
CA ALA A 70 11.70 -68.00 25.49
C ALA A 70 12.60 -69.10 26.11
N ASN A 71 13.21 -69.97 25.30
CA ASN A 71 14.17 -70.99 25.75
C ASN A 71 15.59 -70.44 25.86
N VAL A 72 15.89 -69.32 25.20
CA VAL A 72 17.19 -68.64 25.28
C VAL A 72 17.12 -67.55 26.35
N PRO A 73 18.00 -67.56 27.37
CA PRO A 73 18.03 -66.48 28.36
C PRO A 73 18.63 -65.19 27.76
N ASP A 74 17.97 -64.05 28.01
CA ASP A 74 18.49 -62.68 27.86
C ASP A 74 19.26 -62.30 29.13
N ARG A 75 20.58 -62.42 29.06
CA ARG A 75 21.51 -62.02 30.11
C ARG A 75 22.12 -60.67 29.77
N ALA A 76 22.00 -59.70 30.67
CA ALA A 76 22.67 -58.41 30.61
C ALA A 76 23.54 -58.22 31.87
N SER A 77 24.83 -57.96 31.71
CA SER A 77 25.78 -57.79 32.82
C SER A 77 26.49 -56.44 32.73
N LEU A 78 26.77 -55.81 33.86
CA LEU A 78 27.53 -54.57 33.99
C LEU A 78 28.65 -54.79 35.01
N PHE A 79 29.90 -54.57 34.63
CA PHE A 79 31.09 -54.74 35.45
C PHE A 79 31.73 -53.38 35.73
N GLY A 80 31.81 -53.01 37.00
CA GLY A 80 32.48 -51.79 37.48
C GLY A 80 31.93 -50.49 36.91
N GLY A 81 30.72 -50.50 36.34
CA GLY A 81 30.16 -49.37 35.60
C GLY A 81 30.81 -49.07 34.25
N LEU A 82 31.81 -49.84 33.82
CA LEU A 82 32.61 -49.58 32.62
C LEU A 82 32.33 -50.58 31.49
N TYR A 83 32.19 -51.86 31.82
CA TYR A 83 31.96 -52.91 30.83
C TYR A 83 30.55 -53.47 30.94
N TYR A 84 29.75 -53.30 29.91
CA TYR A 84 28.41 -53.86 29.77
C TYR A 84 28.42 -54.94 28.70
N ASN A 85 27.76 -56.07 28.95
CA ASN A 85 27.46 -57.06 27.92
C ASN A 85 26.02 -57.50 27.96
N ARG A 86 25.47 -57.85 26.79
CA ARG A 86 24.16 -58.47 26.65
C ARG A 86 24.25 -59.65 25.71
N ARG A 87 23.61 -60.77 26.08
CA ARG A 87 23.49 -61.97 25.26
C ARG A 87 22.05 -62.46 25.36
N SER A 88 21.37 -62.51 24.23
CA SER A 88 19.96 -62.92 24.10
C SER A 88 19.72 -63.53 22.72
N ALA A 89 18.49 -63.99 22.46
CA ALA A 89 18.10 -64.44 21.13
C ALA A 89 18.20 -63.30 20.09
N GLU A 90 17.95 -62.05 20.51
CA GLU A 90 17.87 -60.87 19.66
C GLU A 90 19.18 -60.07 19.60
N ARG A 91 19.94 -60.06 20.69
CA ARG A 91 21.10 -59.17 20.89
C ARG A 91 22.35 -59.89 21.33
N ALA A 92 23.49 -59.45 20.82
CA ALA A 92 24.81 -59.76 21.35
C ALA A 92 25.62 -58.48 21.40
N ASP A 93 25.60 -57.80 22.54
CA ASP A 93 26.18 -56.47 22.72
C ASP A 93 27.37 -56.53 23.69
N ASP A 94 28.47 -55.85 23.40
CA ASP A 94 29.61 -55.62 24.28
C ASP A 94 29.97 -54.14 24.26
N VAL A 95 30.08 -53.51 25.43
CA VAL A 95 30.31 -52.07 25.57
C VAL A 95 31.34 -51.84 26.65
N LEU A 96 32.51 -51.32 26.28
CA LEU A 96 33.52 -50.81 27.21
C LEU A 96 33.52 -49.29 27.11
N PHE A 97 32.73 -48.65 27.95
CA PHE A 97 32.54 -47.21 27.92
C PHE A 97 33.81 -46.44 28.34
N PRO A 98 34.20 -45.35 27.66
CA PRO A 98 33.62 -44.77 26.43
C PRO A 98 34.38 -45.15 25.14
N ILE A 99 35.13 -46.25 25.15
CA ILE A 99 36.15 -46.54 24.12
C ILE A 99 35.61 -47.47 23.03
N PHE A 100 34.79 -48.45 23.41
CA PHE A 100 34.42 -49.55 22.52
C PHE A 100 32.94 -49.92 22.68
N TRP A 101 32.25 -50.10 21.56
CA TRP A 101 30.93 -50.71 21.49
C TRP A 101 30.90 -51.71 20.33
N ASP A 102 30.39 -52.89 20.56
CA ASP A 102 30.13 -53.93 19.58
C ASP A 102 28.69 -54.38 19.79
N LEU A 103 27.78 -53.92 18.92
CA LEU A 103 26.34 -54.07 19.07
C LEU A 103 25.80 -54.92 17.93
N LYS A 104 25.28 -56.10 18.23
CA LYS A 104 24.73 -57.01 17.22
C LYS A 104 23.25 -57.26 17.44
N ASN A 105 22.43 -56.89 16.47
CA ASN A 105 21.02 -57.23 16.38
C ASN A 105 20.83 -58.44 15.46
N ARG A 106 20.51 -59.60 16.04
CA ARG A 106 20.33 -60.88 15.36
C ARG A 106 19.01 -61.00 14.60
N ILE A 107 18.03 -60.13 14.87
CA ILE A 107 16.75 -60.14 14.16
C ILE A 107 16.91 -59.49 12.78
N THR A 108 17.55 -58.32 12.76
CA THR A 108 17.73 -57.51 11.54
C THR A 108 19.07 -57.75 10.86
N ASP A 109 19.93 -58.59 11.45
CA ASP A 109 21.32 -58.82 11.06
C ASP A 109 22.12 -57.51 10.95
N ASP A 110 21.88 -56.59 11.89
CA ASP A 110 22.57 -55.29 11.98
C ASP A 110 23.70 -55.39 13.00
N HIS A 111 24.90 -54.96 12.61
CA HIS A 111 26.10 -54.99 13.42
C HIS A 111 26.76 -53.61 13.43
N THR A 112 26.98 -53.05 14.62
CA THR A 112 27.62 -51.75 14.80
C THR A 112 28.82 -51.87 15.72
N THR A 113 30.01 -51.54 15.22
CA THR A 113 31.26 -51.45 15.98
C THR A 113 31.70 -49.99 16.10
N ILE A 114 32.00 -49.54 17.31
CA ILE A 114 32.51 -48.20 17.61
C ILE A 114 33.83 -48.37 18.36
N VAL A 115 34.89 -47.71 17.88
CA VAL A 115 36.21 -47.67 18.53
C VAL A 115 36.70 -46.23 18.56
N GLY A 116 36.53 -45.54 19.68
CA GLY A 116 36.81 -44.11 19.79
C GLY A 116 36.03 -43.31 18.74
N PRO A 117 36.69 -42.56 17.82
CA PRO A 117 36.01 -41.79 16.78
C PRO A 117 35.56 -42.62 15.57
N PHE A 118 35.95 -43.90 15.50
CA PHE A 118 35.61 -44.78 14.39
C PHE A 118 34.27 -45.46 14.64
N VAL A 119 33.36 -45.39 13.68
CA VAL A 119 32.09 -46.12 13.69
C VAL A 119 32.02 -46.93 12.40
N HIS A 120 31.73 -48.21 12.51
CA HIS A 120 31.45 -49.10 11.40
C HIS A 120 30.12 -49.79 11.67
N ARG A 121 29.16 -49.63 10.76
CA ARG A 121 27.88 -50.32 10.81
C ARG A 121 27.67 -51.10 9.53
N GLU A 122 27.19 -52.33 9.66
CA GLU A 122 26.87 -53.24 8.56
C GLU A 122 25.49 -53.85 8.80
N ALA A 123 24.64 -53.82 7.78
CA ALA A 123 23.33 -54.45 7.75
C ALA A 123 23.04 -54.94 6.31
N PRO A 124 21.98 -55.72 6.06
CA PRO A 124 21.68 -56.21 4.70
C PRO A 124 21.54 -55.06 3.69
N ASP A 125 22.39 -55.04 2.65
CA ASP A 125 22.49 -54.00 1.62
C ASP A 125 22.82 -52.57 2.13
N GLU A 126 23.26 -52.43 3.39
CA GLU A 126 23.57 -51.15 4.02
C GLU A 126 24.90 -51.18 4.77
N ASN A 127 25.69 -50.12 4.65
CA ASN A 127 26.81 -49.90 5.55
C ASN A 127 26.99 -48.42 5.88
N ASP A 128 27.62 -48.14 7.02
CA ASP A 128 28.04 -46.80 7.42
C ASP A 128 29.48 -46.88 7.97
N ASN A 129 30.35 -45.99 7.51
CA ASN A 129 31.75 -45.88 7.95
C ASN A 129 32.06 -44.44 8.32
N TRP A 130 32.26 -44.17 9.60
CA TRP A 130 32.51 -42.83 10.11
C TRP A 130 33.84 -42.75 10.84
N LEU A 131 34.51 -41.61 10.66
CA LEU A 131 35.61 -41.12 11.46
C LEU A 131 35.20 -39.74 11.96
N ALA A 132 34.51 -39.69 13.09
CA ALA A 132 33.94 -38.45 13.59
C ALA A 132 35.03 -37.50 14.13
N PRO A 133 34.97 -36.18 13.86
CA PRO A 133 33.99 -35.45 13.05
C PRO A 133 34.42 -35.22 11.58
N LEU A 134 35.38 -35.98 11.06
CA LEU A 134 36.10 -35.67 9.81
C LEU A 134 35.50 -36.29 8.55
N PHE A 135 34.92 -37.48 8.65
CA PHE A 135 34.48 -38.25 7.50
C PHE A 135 33.29 -39.13 7.86
N PHE A 136 32.23 -39.08 7.07
CA PHE A 136 31.03 -39.89 7.24
C PHE A 136 30.59 -40.40 5.88
N THR A 137 30.58 -41.71 5.67
CA THR A 137 30.03 -42.28 4.44
C THR A 137 29.05 -43.39 4.78
N GLY A 138 28.03 -43.56 3.95
CA GLY A 138 27.11 -44.68 4.07
C GLY A 138 26.55 -45.08 2.72
N ARG A 139 26.39 -46.38 2.52
CA ARG A 139 25.80 -46.97 1.32
C ARG A 139 24.47 -47.63 1.67
N ARG A 140 23.52 -47.54 0.75
CA ARG A 140 22.20 -48.15 0.78
C ARG A 140 21.91 -48.78 -0.59
N LYS A 141 20.83 -49.56 -0.71
CA LYS A 141 20.45 -50.29 -1.93
C LYS A 141 20.34 -49.42 -3.20
N GLY A 142 19.85 -48.18 -3.07
CA GLY A 142 19.62 -47.28 -4.20
C GLY A 142 20.54 -46.05 -4.23
N GLY A 143 21.48 -45.93 -3.30
CA GLY A 143 22.17 -44.66 -3.10
C GLY A 143 23.13 -44.65 -1.93
N GLY A 144 23.61 -43.46 -1.59
CA GLY A 144 24.51 -43.29 -0.47
C GLY A 144 24.80 -41.83 -0.19
N TYR A 145 25.51 -41.60 0.91
CA TYR A 145 25.96 -40.28 1.30
C TYR A 145 27.45 -40.29 1.62
N THR A 146 28.11 -39.15 1.44
CA THR A 146 29.48 -38.90 1.89
C THR A 146 29.59 -37.46 2.35
N ILE A 147 30.04 -37.27 3.59
CA ILE A 147 30.21 -35.97 4.24
C ILE A 147 31.66 -35.86 4.68
N VAL A 148 32.34 -34.80 4.25
CA VAL A 148 33.72 -34.48 4.65
C VAL A 148 33.73 -33.03 5.11
N PRO A 149 33.38 -32.75 6.38
CA PRO A 149 33.26 -31.38 6.86
C PRO A 149 34.51 -30.49 6.66
N PRO A 150 35.75 -30.99 6.86
CA PRO A 150 36.95 -30.19 6.60
C PRO A 150 37.12 -29.73 5.15
N LEU A 151 36.48 -30.44 4.19
CA LEU A 151 36.54 -30.11 2.76
C LEU A 151 35.26 -29.42 2.26
N LEU A 152 34.30 -29.12 3.15
CA LEU A 152 32.97 -28.62 2.79
C LEU A 152 32.31 -29.50 1.72
N THR A 153 32.43 -30.82 1.88
CA THR A 153 31.91 -31.80 0.93
C THR A 153 30.68 -32.50 1.50
N TYR A 154 29.60 -32.49 0.75
CA TYR A 154 28.39 -33.27 1.00
C TYR A 154 27.92 -33.87 -0.33
N LEU A 155 27.98 -35.19 -0.45
CA LEU A 155 27.51 -35.93 -1.61
C LEU A 155 26.35 -36.80 -1.15
N ASN A 156 25.24 -36.77 -1.87
CA ASN A 156 24.11 -37.62 -1.60
C ASN A 156 23.45 -38.00 -2.92
N ASN A 157 23.14 -39.27 -3.10
CA ASN A 157 22.39 -39.75 -4.24
C ASN A 157 21.44 -40.87 -3.84
N ASP A 158 20.36 -40.99 -4.60
CA ASP A 158 19.39 -42.08 -4.54
C ASP A 158 19.09 -42.58 -5.97
N ALA A 159 18.04 -43.38 -6.11
CA ALA A 159 17.65 -43.96 -7.39
C ALA A 159 17.04 -42.95 -8.36
N GLU A 160 16.55 -41.82 -7.88
CA GLU A 160 15.81 -40.81 -8.66
C GLU A 160 16.63 -39.54 -8.91
N GLY A 161 17.65 -39.27 -8.10
CA GLY A 161 18.49 -38.08 -8.23
C GLY A 161 19.56 -37.96 -7.16
N GLY A 162 20.01 -36.73 -6.93
CA GLY A 162 21.01 -36.46 -5.90
C GLY A 162 21.36 -34.99 -5.75
N PHE A 163 22.16 -34.73 -4.72
CA PHE A 163 22.72 -33.43 -4.41
C PHE A 163 24.19 -33.58 -4.01
N ASN A 164 25.06 -32.86 -4.72
CA ASN A 164 26.48 -32.78 -4.48
C ASN A 164 26.87 -31.34 -4.16
N LEU A 165 27.68 -31.17 -3.12
CA LEU A 165 28.30 -29.93 -2.69
C LEU A 165 29.78 -30.22 -2.43
N VAL A 166 30.67 -29.47 -3.06
CA VAL A 166 32.13 -29.57 -2.87
C VAL A 166 32.70 -28.14 -2.81
N GLY A 167 32.87 -27.62 -1.60
CA GLY A 167 33.23 -26.21 -1.41
C GLY A 167 32.15 -25.29 -1.99
N PRO A 168 32.48 -24.38 -2.93
CA PRO A 168 31.49 -23.49 -3.57
C PRO A 168 30.72 -24.17 -4.72
N LEU A 169 31.15 -25.35 -5.17
CA LEU A 169 30.51 -26.09 -6.27
C LEU A 169 29.29 -26.82 -5.73
N PHE A 170 28.15 -26.68 -6.40
CA PHE A 170 26.95 -27.45 -6.08
C PHE A 170 26.34 -28.05 -7.35
N CYS A 171 25.63 -29.16 -7.20
CA CYS A 171 24.80 -29.74 -8.23
C CYS A 171 23.65 -30.54 -7.62
N SER A 172 22.42 -30.19 -7.97
CA SER A 172 21.19 -30.93 -7.70
C SER A 172 20.68 -31.49 -9.02
N TRP A 173 20.29 -32.75 -9.08
CA TRP A 173 19.72 -33.33 -10.29
C TRP A 173 18.63 -34.36 -9.98
N LYS A 174 17.72 -34.57 -10.94
CA LYS A 174 16.70 -35.63 -10.94
C LYS A 174 16.56 -36.25 -12.33
N GLY A 175 16.13 -37.51 -12.38
CA GLY A 175 15.87 -38.24 -13.62
C GLY A 175 17.12 -38.76 -14.33
N GLY A 176 18.25 -38.90 -13.63
CA GLY A 176 19.51 -39.38 -14.22
C GLY A 176 20.48 -39.98 -13.18
N PRO A 177 21.45 -40.81 -13.62
CA PRO A 177 22.36 -41.53 -12.73
C PRO A 177 23.42 -40.64 -12.06
N SER A 178 23.65 -39.43 -12.59
CA SER A 178 24.68 -38.51 -12.11
C SER A 178 24.33 -37.07 -12.47
N CYS A 179 25.03 -36.13 -11.86
CA CYS A 179 25.04 -34.72 -12.25
C CYS A 179 25.59 -34.54 -13.68
N ASP A 180 24.73 -34.70 -14.69
CA ASP A 180 25.03 -34.46 -16.10
C ASP A 180 23.81 -33.84 -16.80
N ALA A 181 23.96 -32.61 -17.29
CA ALA A 181 22.92 -31.84 -17.95
C ALA A 181 22.38 -32.48 -19.24
N ARG A 182 23.06 -33.50 -19.79
CA ARG A 182 22.59 -34.24 -20.97
C ARG A 182 21.61 -35.35 -20.64
N THR A 183 21.62 -35.84 -19.40
CA THR A 183 20.86 -37.02 -18.99
C THR A 183 19.80 -36.72 -17.93
N ALA A 184 20.02 -35.71 -17.09
CA ALA A 184 19.06 -35.31 -16.08
C ALA A 184 17.84 -34.59 -16.69
N GLU A 185 16.66 -34.89 -16.17
CA GLU A 185 15.40 -34.23 -16.55
C GLU A 185 15.27 -32.85 -15.90
N ASP A 186 15.81 -32.71 -14.69
CA ASP A 186 15.86 -31.48 -13.91
C ASP A 186 17.25 -31.39 -13.26
N ILE A 187 17.95 -30.28 -13.46
CA ILE A 187 19.30 -30.08 -12.95
C ILE A 187 19.53 -28.62 -12.61
N ASP A 188 20.16 -28.37 -11.46
CA ASP A 188 20.67 -27.08 -11.03
C ASP A 188 22.11 -27.23 -10.56
N PHE A 189 23.05 -26.52 -11.16
CA PHE A 189 24.46 -26.56 -10.74
C PHE A 189 25.13 -25.21 -10.84
N GLY A 190 26.26 -25.07 -10.16
CA GLY A 190 27.02 -23.84 -10.23
C GLY A 190 28.17 -23.73 -9.26
N VAL A 191 28.73 -22.52 -9.22
CA VAL A 191 29.79 -22.12 -8.29
C VAL A 191 29.27 -20.89 -7.55
N ALA A 192 28.80 -21.05 -6.32
CA ALA A 192 28.25 -19.93 -5.57
C ALA A 192 29.35 -18.97 -5.08
N PRO A 193 29.16 -17.63 -5.16
CA PRO A 193 28.01 -16.89 -5.71
C PRO A 193 28.20 -16.44 -7.18
N PHE A 194 29.10 -17.07 -7.94
CA PHE A 194 29.58 -16.59 -9.25
C PHE A 194 28.77 -17.08 -10.45
N TYR A 195 28.31 -18.33 -10.43
CA TYR A 195 27.68 -18.97 -11.58
C TYR A 195 26.56 -19.88 -11.11
N PHE A 196 25.38 -19.76 -11.73
CA PHE A 196 24.23 -20.62 -11.48
C PHE A 196 23.60 -20.96 -12.82
N TYR A 197 23.39 -22.25 -13.05
CA TYR A 197 22.72 -22.76 -14.24
C TYR A 197 21.67 -23.76 -13.81
N GLY A 198 20.51 -23.72 -14.45
CA GLY A 198 19.52 -24.77 -14.30
C GLY A 198 18.77 -25.05 -15.59
N GLN A 199 18.35 -26.30 -15.72
CA GLN A 199 17.60 -26.78 -16.88
C GLN A 199 16.57 -27.81 -16.40
N ASN A 200 15.35 -27.64 -16.89
CA ASN A 200 14.30 -28.65 -16.80
C ASN A 200 13.57 -28.80 -18.14
N VAL A 201 12.53 -29.62 -18.15
CA VAL A 201 11.74 -29.92 -19.35
C VAL A 201 11.05 -28.69 -19.96
N GLU A 202 10.76 -27.66 -19.15
CA GLU A 202 10.03 -26.48 -19.59
C GLU A 202 10.97 -25.30 -19.93
N SER A 203 12.10 -25.20 -19.26
CA SER A 203 12.92 -23.99 -19.28
C SER A 203 14.38 -24.21 -18.92
N LYS A 204 15.21 -23.27 -19.35
CA LYS A 204 16.64 -23.20 -19.02
C LYS A 204 16.95 -21.81 -18.52
N TYR A 205 17.81 -21.69 -17.51
CA TYR A 205 18.26 -20.41 -17.00
C TYR A 205 19.74 -20.41 -16.67
N GLU A 206 20.35 -19.23 -16.75
CA GLU A 206 21.74 -18.99 -16.38
C GLU A 206 21.84 -17.62 -15.69
N VAL A 207 22.57 -17.56 -14.58
CA VAL A 207 22.81 -16.36 -13.80
C VAL A 207 24.30 -16.25 -13.50
N ILE A 208 24.90 -15.12 -13.87
CA ILE A 208 26.28 -14.78 -13.49
C ILE A 208 26.23 -13.43 -12.76
N PRO A 209 26.01 -13.43 -11.43
CA PRO A 209 25.82 -12.20 -10.67
C PRO A 209 26.94 -11.17 -10.83
N PRO A 210 28.24 -11.54 -10.85
CA PRO A 210 29.32 -10.57 -11.05
C PRO A 210 29.27 -9.82 -12.38
N LEU A 211 28.65 -10.42 -13.41
CA LEU A 211 28.53 -9.84 -14.75
C LEU A 211 27.15 -9.21 -14.99
N LEU A 212 26.28 -9.16 -13.96
CA LEU A 212 24.88 -8.77 -14.09
C LEU A 212 24.20 -9.49 -15.26
N HIS A 213 24.53 -10.77 -15.43
CA HIS A 213 24.01 -11.60 -16.51
C HIS A 213 22.83 -12.43 -16.04
N TYR A 214 21.78 -12.43 -16.86
CA TYR A 214 20.63 -13.29 -16.70
C TYR A 214 20.13 -13.74 -18.07
N TYR A 215 20.12 -15.05 -18.27
CA TYR A 215 19.54 -15.68 -19.44
C TYR A 215 18.42 -16.62 -19.01
N ARG A 216 17.31 -16.61 -19.75
CA ARG A 216 16.23 -17.59 -19.59
C ARG A 216 15.65 -17.93 -20.95
N TYR A 217 15.45 -19.22 -21.18
CA TYR A 217 14.78 -19.79 -22.35
C TYR A 217 13.57 -20.60 -21.90
N SER A 218 12.44 -20.47 -22.59
CA SER A 218 11.22 -21.25 -22.38
C SER A 218 10.94 -22.08 -23.62
N GLU A 219 10.95 -23.41 -23.46
CA GLU A 219 10.62 -24.36 -24.54
C GLU A 219 9.12 -24.26 -24.91
N ARG A 220 8.25 -23.96 -23.94
CA ARG A 220 6.79 -23.88 -24.13
C ARG A 220 6.37 -22.82 -25.13
N ASP A 221 6.95 -21.62 -25.01
CA ASP A 221 6.55 -20.44 -25.80
C ASP A 221 7.63 -20.02 -26.81
N LEU A 222 8.71 -20.79 -26.93
CA LEU A 222 9.90 -20.48 -27.75
C LEU A 222 10.45 -19.06 -27.49
N SER A 223 10.33 -18.59 -26.25
CA SER A 223 10.69 -17.23 -25.86
C SER A 223 11.98 -17.22 -25.04
N TRP A 224 12.73 -16.14 -25.15
CA TRP A 224 13.96 -15.97 -24.38
C TRP A 224 14.24 -14.54 -23.98
N VAL A 225 14.96 -14.40 -22.87
CA VAL A 225 15.45 -13.13 -22.34
C VAL A 225 16.95 -13.29 -22.09
N ASN A 226 17.71 -12.27 -22.45
CA ASN A 226 19.15 -12.20 -22.26
C ASN A 226 19.51 -10.79 -21.77
N VAL A 227 20.11 -10.72 -20.59
CA VAL A 227 20.52 -9.46 -19.94
C VAL A 227 22.01 -9.54 -19.66
N TRP A 228 22.74 -8.50 -20.04
CA TRP A 228 24.16 -8.30 -19.71
C TRP A 228 24.37 -6.87 -19.25
N GLY A 229 24.30 -6.63 -17.94
CA GLY A 229 24.38 -5.27 -17.39
C GLY A 229 23.32 -4.34 -18.02
N PRO A 230 23.71 -3.28 -18.76
CA PRO A 230 22.75 -2.38 -19.42
C PRO A 230 22.14 -2.96 -20.72
N TYR A 231 22.70 -4.05 -21.27
CA TYR A 231 22.17 -4.70 -22.46
C TYR A 231 21.01 -5.61 -22.09
N TYR A 232 19.88 -5.45 -22.75
CA TYR A 232 18.70 -6.29 -22.60
C TYR A 232 18.18 -6.69 -23.97
N ARG A 233 17.97 -7.99 -24.18
CA ARG A 233 17.37 -8.52 -25.39
C ARG A 233 16.31 -9.55 -25.04
N ARG A 234 15.17 -9.47 -25.69
CA ARG A 234 14.05 -10.39 -25.50
C ARG A 234 13.46 -10.77 -26.83
N HIS A 235 13.11 -12.03 -26.97
CA HIS A 235 12.40 -12.58 -28.10
C HIS A 235 11.11 -13.27 -27.64
N THR A 236 10.06 -13.07 -28.40
CA THR A 236 8.78 -13.77 -28.31
C THR A 236 8.31 -14.05 -29.74
N PRO A 237 7.40 -15.03 -29.97
CA PRO A 237 6.92 -15.34 -31.31
C PRO A 237 6.33 -14.15 -32.09
N THR A 238 5.81 -13.14 -31.38
CA THR A 238 5.17 -11.97 -31.98
C THR A 238 6.05 -10.73 -32.04
N ARG A 239 7.10 -10.66 -31.20
CA ARG A 239 7.84 -9.42 -30.93
C ARG A 239 9.26 -9.69 -30.46
N ASP A 240 10.16 -8.82 -30.86
CA ASP A 240 11.52 -8.71 -30.36
C ASP A 240 11.73 -7.36 -29.67
N ALA A 241 12.60 -7.36 -28.67
CA ALA A 241 13.05 -6.15 -28.01
C ALA A 241 14.57 -6.16 -27.82
N LEU A 242 15.19 -5.01 -28.02
CA LEU A 242 16.60 -4.74 -27.72
C LEU A 242 16.72 -3.38 -27.06
N HIS A 243 17.24 -3.35 -25.84
CA HIS A 243 17.45 -2.15 -25.05
C HIS A 243 18.91 -2.07 -24.60
N VAL A 244 19.45 -0.85 -24.58
CA VAL A 244 20.74 -0.53 -23.98
C VAL A 244 20.48 0.64 -23.04
N PHE A 245 20.28 0.33 -21.76
CA PHE A 245 19.85 1.30 -20.77
C PHE A 245 20.95 2.35 -20.48
N PRO A 246 20.57 3.61 -20.21
CA PRO A 246 19.23 4.20 -20.31
C PRO A 246 18.91 4.81 -21.69
N PHE A 247 19.77 4.63 -22.70
CA PHE A 247 19.77 5.48 -23.90
C PHE A 247 19.02 4.90 -25.09
N TYR A 248 19.02 3.59 -25.28
CA TYR A 248 18.49 2.98 -26.50
C TYR A 248 17.38 1.98 -26.18
N TYR A 249 16.25 2.12 -26.86
CA TYR A 249 15.12 1.20 -26.74
C TYR A 249 14.56 0.90 -28.12
N SER A 250 14.65 -0.34 -28.57
CA SER A 250 14.06 -0.81 -29.82
C SER A 250 13.12 -1.97 -29.52
N LEU A 251 11.92 -1.92 -30.10
CA LEU A 251 10.93 -2.98 -30.10
C LEU A 251 10.40 -3.12 -31.52
N TRP A 252 10.32 -4.33 -32.03
CA TRP A 252 9.81 -4.59 -33.38
C TRP A 252 9.01 -5.88 -33.43
N GLY A 253 7.99 -5.89 -34.26
CA GLY A 253 7.17 -7.05 -34.59
C GLY A 253 6.71 -6.96 -36.05
N PRO A 254 5.87 -7.90 -36.51
CA PRO A 254 5.43 -7.96 -37.90
C PRO A 254 4.70 -6.70 -38.39
N ARG A 255 4.03 -5.98 -37.48
CA ARG A 255 3.13 -4.86 -37.79
C ARG A 255 3.46 -3.56 -37.06
N GLU A 256 4.54 -3.55 -36.28
CA GLU A 256 4.90 -2.41 -35.46
C GLU A 256 6.41 -2.31 -35.29
N ARG A 257 6.91 -1.08 -35.16
CA ARG A 257 8.29 -0.83 -34.78
C ARG A 257 8.40 0.46 -33.99
N HIS A 258 9.08 0.39 -32.87
CA HIS A 258 9.34 1.50 -31.96
C HIS A 258 10.83 1.58 -31.68
N THR A 259 11.42 2.74 -31.88
CA THR A 259 12.84 3.00 -31.63
C THR A 259 12.98 4.31 -30.88
N THR A 260 13.69 4.29 -29.77
CA THR A 260 13.98 5.45 -28.92
C THR A 260 15.48 5.54 -28.74
N LEU A 261 16.04 6.69 -29.06
CA LEU A 261 17.39 7.08 -28.67
C LEU A 261 17.27 8.29 -27.76
N PHE A 262 17.18 8.05 -26.45
CA PHE A 262 16.99 9.09 -25.45
C PHE A 262 18.26 9.94 -25.28
N PRO A 263 18.17 11.29 -25.17
CA PRO A 263 16.97 12.13 -25.26
C PRO A 263 16.66 12.66 -26.67
N PHE A 264 17.30 12.12 -27.71
CA PHE A 264 17.28 12.67 -29.07
C PHE A 264 15.98 12.43 -29.83
N PHE A 265 15.45 11.20 -29.85
CA PHE A 265 14.17 10.94 -30.51
C PHE A 265 13.47 9.67 -30.03
N HIS A 266 12.18 9.62 -30.29
CA HIS A 266 11.34 8.43 -30.28
C HIS A 266 10.60 8.36 -31.62
N TYR A 267 10.70 7.24 -32.34
CA TYR A 267 9.94 6.97 -33.54
C TYR A 267 9.22 5.64 -33.40
N GLY A 268 7.90 5.66 -33.50
CA GLY A 268 7.04 4.49 -33.43
C GLY A 268 6.05 4.49 -34.57
N HIS A 269 5.78 3.34 -35.17
CA HIS A 269 4.66 3.17 -36.08
C HIS A 269 4.00 1.81 -35.91
N ASP A 270 2.70 1.77 -36.16
CA ASP A 270 1.88 0.57 -36.34
C ASP A 270 1.20 0.61 -37.73
N GLU A 271 0.13 -0.17 -37.94
CA GLU A 271 -0.57 -0.22 -39.25
C GLU A 271 -1.31 1.08 -39.60
N GLU A 272 -1.81 1.81 -38.60
CA GLU A 272 -2.71 2.95 -38.82
C GLU A 272 -2.11 4.27 -38.37
N SER A 273 -1.03 4.24 -37.59
CA SER A 273 -0.50 5.39 -36.89
C SER A 273 1.03 5.42 -36.85
N SER A 274 1.54 6.64 -36.73
CA SER A 274 2.97 6.88 -36.52
C SER A 274 3.17 8.07 -35.60
N LEU A 275 4.27 8.02 -34.85
CA LEU A 275 4.67 9.02 -33.89
C LEU A 275 6.17 9.24 -34.01
N LEU A 276 6.58 10.48 -34.24
CA LEU A 276 7.95 10.96 -34.13
C LEU A 276 8.00 12.05 -33.08
N VAL A 277 8.83 11.89 -32.06
CA VAL A 277 9.08 12.88 -31.02
C VAL A 277 10.57 13.14 -30.95
N ASN A 278 10.98 14.39 -30.85
CA ASN A 278 12.33 14.81 -30.54
C ASN A 278 12.28 16.14 -29.74
N PRO A 279 13.40 16.65 -29.20
CA PRO A 279 13.43 17.88 -28.42
C PRO A 279 12.92 19.15 -29.14
N LEU A 280 12.78 19.13 -30.47
CA LEU A 280 12.32 20.27 -31.26
C LEU A 280 10.83 20.17 -31.60
N PHE A 281 10.33 18.96 -31.90
CA PHE A 281 8.95 18.77 -32.33
C PHE A 281 8.41 17.36 -32.07
N LEU A 282 7.08 17.28 -32.06
CA LEU A 282 6.27 16.07 -32.13
C LEU A 282 5.47 16.07 -33.42
N LEU A 283 5.50 14.95 -34.14
CA LEU A 283 4.68 14.68 -35.31
C LEU A 283 3.94 13.36 -35.08
N ARG A 284 2.61 13.40 -35.12
CA ARG A 284 1.74 12.22 -35.02
C ARG A 284 0.85 12.15 -36.24
N ARG A 285 0.72 10.96 -36.82
CA ARG A 285 -0.35 10.61 -37.76
C ARG A 285 -1.18 9.50 -37.11
N GLY A 286 -2.48 9.68 -37.03
CA GLY A 286 -3.42 8.72 -36.47
C GLY A 286 -4.22 8.00 -37.54
N ALA A 287 -5.11 7.11 -37.08
CA ALA A 287 -6.13 6.50 -37.91
C ALA A 287 -7.05 7.57 -38.54
N GLU A 288 -7.69 7.24 -39.66
CA GLU A 288 -8.63 8.13 -40.38
C GLU A 288 -8.02 9.44 -40.93
N GLY A 289 -6.68 9.53 -41.02
CA GLY A 289 -5.98 10.69 -41.59
C GLY A 289 -5.74 11.83 -40.60
N ASP A 290 -5.99 11.60 -39.31
CA ASP A 290 -5.68 12.54 -38.24
C ASP A 290 -4.18 12.90 -38.23
N SER A 291 -3.85 14.17 -38.07
CA SER A 291 -2.48 14.65 -38.00
C SER A 291 -2.30 15.69 -36.91
N THR A 292 -1.21 15.56 -36.17
CA THR A 292 -0.82 16.50 -35.10
C THR A 292 0.64 16.84 -35.24
N PHE A 293 0.95 18.13 -35.21
CA PHE A 293 2.30 18.65 -35.18
C PHE A 293 2.42 19.65 -34.04
N VAL A 294 3.44 19.51 -33.20
CA VAL A 294 3.67 20.37 -32.03
C VAL A 294 5.14 20.72 -31.95
N THR A 295 5.43 21.99 -31.68
CA THR A 295 6.74 22.52 -31.27
C THR A 295 6.53 23.36 -30.00
N TRP A 296 7.59 23.99 -29.50
CA TRP A 296 7.52 24.86 -28.32
C TRP A 296 6.54 26.03 -28.46
N GLY A 297 6.37 26.59 -29.65
CA GLY A 297 5.53 27.77 -29.89
C GLY A 297 4.36 27.52 -30.83
N TYR A 298 4.34 26.40 -31.56
CA TYR A 298 3.36 26.12 -32.60
C TYR A 298 2.72 24.76 -32.40
N ALA A 299 1.40 24.68 -32.48
CA ALA A 299 0.70 23.41 -32.56
C ALA A 299 -0.37 23.45 -33.64
N ARG A 300 -0.49 22.35 -34.37
CA ARG A 300 -1.49 22.14 -35.39
C ARG A 300 -2.08 20.75 -35.24
N HIS A 301 -3.39 20.68 -35.11
CA HIS A 301 -4.14 19.43 -35.18
C HIS A 301 -5.17 19.51 -36.30
N ARG A 302 -5.30 18.41 -37.04
CA ARG A 302 -6.32 18.20 -38.07
C ARG A 302 -6.86 16.79 -37.88
N GLY A 303 -8.16 16.70 -37.69
CA GLY A 303 -8.90 15.47 -37.58
C GLY A 303 -10.38 15.78 -37.52
N ARG A 304 -11.12 15.05 -36.69
CA ARG A 304 -12.51 15.38 -36.35
C ARG A 304 -12.64 16.81 -35.79
N THR A 305 -11.67 17.25 -35.01
CA THR A 305 -11.53 18.66 -34.58
C THR A 305 -10.32 19.31 -35.26
N SER A 306 -10.26 20.65 -35.27
CA SER A 306 -9.12 21.36 -35.82
C SER A 306 -8.57 22.39 -34.83
N LEU A 307 -7.24 22.45 -34.73
CA LEU A 307 -6.52 23.43 -33.92
C LEU A 307 -5.38 24.03 -34.74
N ASP A 308 -5.28 25.35 -34.72
CA ASP A 308 -4.09 26.11 -35.09
C ASP A 308 -3.68 26.99 -33.91
N MET A 309 -2.44 26.86 -33.46
CA MET A 309 -1.96 27.53 -32.27
C MET A 309 -0.55 28.07 -32.51
N ILE A 310 -0.36 29.36 -32.26
CA ILE A 310 0.94 30.03 -32.13
C ILE A 310 0.93 30.68 -30.74
N THR A 311 1.35 29.96 -29.70
CA THR A 311 1.18 30.40 -28.31
C THR A 311 2.21 31.48 -27.93
N PRO A 312 1.85 32.51 -27.12
CA PRO A 312 0.51 32.81 -26.60
C PRO A 312 -0.35 33.68 -27.53
N LEU A 313 0.12 33.97 -28.74
CA LEU A 313 -0.41 35.03 -29.60
C LEU A 313 -1.71 34.64 -30.31
N PHE A 314 -1.81 33.43 -30.85
CA PHE A 314 -2.93 33.05 -31.72
C PHE A 314 -3.42 31.64 -31.42
N TRP A 315 -4.74 31.49 -31.30
CA TRP A 315 -5.41 30.21 -31.18
C TRP A 315 -6.66 30.20 -32.05
N ARG A 316 -6.80 29.17 -32.89
CA ARG A 316 -8.03 28.88 -33.61
C ARG A 316 -8.42 27.43 -33.38
N TYR A 317 -9.59 27.24 -32.79
CA TYR A 317 -10.12 25.92 -32.48
C TYR A 317 -11.49 25.77 -33.11
N ARG A 318 -11.74 24.64 -33.77
CA ARG A 318 -13.06 24.30 -34.31
C ARG A 318 -13.44 22.89 -33.92
N ASP A 319 -14.69 22.75 -33.50
CA ASP A 319 -15.35 21.49 -33.21
C ASP A 319 -16.66 21.43 -34.00
N PRO A 320 -16.68 20.66 -35.12
CA PRO A 320 -17.87 20.49 -35.94
C PRO A 320 -19.05 19.81 -35.23
N ASP A 321 -18.81 18.95 -34.25
CA ASP A 321 -19.87 18.15 -33.61
C ASP A 321 -20.82 19.03 -32.77
N VAL A 322 -20.27 20.09 -32.19
CA VAL A 322 -21.02 21.07 -31.40
C VAL A 322 -21.19 22.41 -32.11
N GLY A 323 -20.73 22.53 -33.37
CA GLY A 323 -20.78 23.75 -34.17
C GLY A 323 -19.98 24.91 -33.57
N LEU A 324 -18.86 24.61 -32.89
CA LEU A 324 -18.01 25.61 -32.22
C LEU A 324 -16.91 26.10 -33.16
N ASP A 325 -16.80 27.42 -33.34
CA ASP A 325 -15.62 28.09 -33.90
C ASP A 325 -15.14 29.14 -32.90
N GLN A 326 -13.87 29.02 -32.50
CA GLN A 326 -13.21 29.92 -31.58
C GLN A 326 -11.92 30.42 -32.20
N THR A 327 -11.72 31.74 -32.18
CA THR A 327 -10.50 32.41 -32.61
C THR A 327 -10.07 33.41 -31.57
N MET A 328 -8.80 33.39 -31.20
CA MET A 328 -8.17 34.31 -30.26
C MET A 328 -6.86 34.82 -30.85
N LEU A 329 -6.67 36.14 -30.82
CA LEU A 329 -5.40 36.80 -31.09
C LEU A 329 -5.09 37.66 -29.85
N PHE A 330 -4.32 37.11 -28.92
CA PHE A 330 -4.06 37.76 -27.63
C PHE A 330 -3.20 39.04 -27.80
N PRO A 331 -3.47 40.11 -27.02
CA PRO A 331 -4.65 40.32 -26.18
C PRO A 331 -5.85 40.93 -26.94
N PHE A 332 -5.69 41.21 -28.24
CA PHE A 332 -6.54 42.15 -28.98
C PHE A 332 -7.88 41.61 -29.45
N PHE A 333 -7.99 40.31 -29.73
CA PHE A 333 -9.19 39.75 -30.36
C PHE A 333 -9.58 38.42 -29.74
N TYR A 334 -10.87 38.25 -29.53
CA TYR A 334 -11.47 36.98 -29.15
C TYR A 334 -12.84 36.85 -29.81
N SER A 335 -13.09 35.70 -30.42
CA SER A 335 -14.37 35.34 -31.00
C SER A 335 -14.66 33.89 -30.66
N ARG A 336 -15.88 33.61 -30.24
CA ARG A 336 -16.37 32.27 -29.95
C ARG A 336 -17.84 32.19 -30.33
N THR A 337 -18.14 31.32 -31.27
CA THR A 337 -19.49 31.13 -31.80
C THR A 337 -19.87 29.67 -31.68
N SER A 338 -21.06 29.40 -31.16
CA SER A 338 -21.68 28.09 -31.15
C SER A 338 -23.21 28.24 -31.22
N PRO A 339 -23.98 27.14 -31.40
CA PRO A 339 -25.43 27.20 -31.34
C PRO A 339 -26.00 27.68 -29.99
N ARG A 340 -25.19 27.76 -28.93
CA ARG A 340 -25.62 28.15 -27.57
C ARG A 340 -25.17 29.54 -27.15
N GLU A 341 -24.12 30.09 -27.77
CA GLU A 341 -23.52 31.36 -27.37
C GLU A 341 -22.78 32.03 -28.53
N SER A 342 -22.70 33.35 -28.44
CA SER A 342 -21.92 34.20 -29.34
C SER A 342 -21.14 35.19 -28.50
N SER A 343 -19.82 35.11 -28.55
CA SER A 343 -18.92 35.96 -27.81
C SER A 343 -17.91 36.59 -28.75
N PHE A 344 -17.70 37.88 -28.61
CA PHE A 344 -16.83 38.67 -29.46
C PHE A 344 -16.16 39.76 -28.64
N ALA A 345 -14.89 40.04 -28.90
CA ALA A 345 -14.11 41.02 -28.19
C ALA A 345 -13.00 41.55 -29.08
N VAL A 346 -12.86 42.88 -29.09
CA VAL A 346 -11.76 43.65 -29.65
C VAL A 346 -11.20 44.50 -28.52
N PHE A 347 -10.26 43.94 -27.77
CA PHE A 347 -9.66 44.61 -26.60
C PHE A 347 -8.70 45.73 -27.02
N PRO A 348 -8.63 46.84 -26.26
CA PRO A 348 -9.43 47.15 -25.08
C PRO A 348 -10.80 47.78 -25.41
N PHE A 349 -11.16 47.95 -26.67
CA PHE A 349 -12.23 48.88 -27.07
C PHE A 349 -13.65 48.36 -26.91
N TYR A 350 -13.88 47.06 -27.13
CA TYR A 350 -15.24 46.53 -27.18
C TYR A 350 -15.26 45.04 -26.89
N GLY A 351 -16.35 44.57 -26.32
CA GLY A 351 -16.78 43.20 -26.57
C GLY A 351 -18.18 42.93 -26.04
N ARG A 352 -18.70 41.80 -26.48
CA ARG A 352 -20.04 41.33 -26.21
C ARG A 352 -20.00 39.83 -25.98
N PHE A 353 -20.55 39.39 -24.87
CA PHE A 353 -20.60 37.99 -24.46
C PHE A 353 -22.06 37.62 -24.24
N GLU A 354 -22.63 36.89 -25.20
CA GLU A 354 -24.04 36.53 -25.23
C GLU A 354 -24.21 35.02 -25.11
N ARG A 355 -25.07 34.61 -24.17
CA ARG A 355 -25.64 33.27 -24.09
C ARG A 355 -27.12 33.38 -24.42
N PHE A 356 -27.54 32.74 -25.50
CA PHE A 356 -28.87 32.95 -26.06
C PHE A 356 -29.95 32.61 -25.04
N GLY A 357 -30.82 33.59 -24.76
CA GLY A 357 -31.94 33.46 -23.81
C GLY A 357 -31.55 33.46 -22.33
N ILE A 358 -30.27 33.65 -21.97
CA ILE A 358 -29.81 33.56 -20.57
C ILE A 358 -29.19 34.88 -20.10
N SER A 359 -28.21 35.41 -20.84
CA SER A 359 -27.45 36.59 -20.44
C SER A 359 -26.74 37.26 -21.60
N ASP A 360 -26.64 38.59 -21.56
CA ASP A 360 -25.84 39.39 -22.48
C ASP A 360 -24.96 40.35 -21.68
N THR A 361 -23.67 40.40 -21.97
CA THR A 361 -22.75 41.35 -21.36
C THR A 361 -21.97 42.08 -22.42
N THR A 362 -22.14 43.39 -22.48
CA THR A 362 -21.38 44.28 -23.36
C THR A 362 -20.42 45.13 -22.54
N TRP A 363 -19.21 45.30 -23.04
CA TRP A 363 -18.24 46.26 -22.54
C TRP A 363 -17.82 47.19 -23.68
N VAL A 364 -17.74 48.47 -23.36
CA VAL A 364 -17.23 49.51 -24.25
C VAL A 364 -16.08 50.15 -23.51
N THR A 365 -14.87 49.90 -23.98
CA THR A 365 -13.63 50.09 -23.23
C THR A 365 -13.60 49.26 -21.93
N PRO A 366 -12.48 49.19 -21.20
CA PRO A 366 -12.47 48.60 -19.86
C PRO A 366 -13.27 49.43 -18.83
N LEU A 367 -13.80 50.60 -19.22
CA LEU A 367 -14.48 51.53 -18.33
C LEU A 367 -15.99 51.31 -18.28
N VAL A 368 -16.64 50.92 -19.37
CA VAL A 368 -18.10 50.77 -19.40
C VAL A 368 -18.47 49.30 -19.56
N ARG A 369 -19.29 48.78 -18.64
CA ARG A 369 -19.86 47.43 -18.71
C ARG A 369 -21.36 47.50 -18.49
N HIS A 370 -22.11 46.90 -19.40
CA HIS A 370 -23.53 46.64 -19.24
C HIS A 370 -23.78 45.13 -19.29
N SER A 371 -24.58 44.61 -18.36
CA SER A 371 -24.90 43.19 -18.28
C SER A 371 -26.38 43.01 -18.01
N SER A 372 -27.03 42.13 -18.76
CA SER A 372 -28.41 41.72 -18.59
C SER A 372 -28.49 40.20 -18.41
N SER A 373 -29.46 39.77 -17.61
CA SER A 373 -29.73 38.37 -17.31
C SER A 373 -31.22 38.18 -17.05
N LEU A 374 -31.64 36.92 -16.89
CA LEU A 374 -33.02 36.56 -16.52
C LEU A 374 -33.52 37.26 -15.23
N ARG A 375 -32.63 37.67 -14.33
CA ARG A 375 -33.02 38.31 -13.05
C ARG A 375 -33.01 39.83 -13.12
N GLY A 376 -32.37 40.44 -14.10
CA GLY A 376 -32.24 41.89 -14.16
C GLY A 376 -30.99 42.33 -14.90
N TRP A 377 -30.57 43.58 -14.66
CA TRP A 377 -29.53 44.24 -15.43
C TRP A 377 -28.64 45.09 -14.53
N SER A 378 -27.43 45.37 -14.99
CA SER A 378 -26.50 46.28 -14.32
C SER A 378 -25.65 47.04 -15.34
N THR A 379 -25.38 48.30 -15.06
CA THR A 379 -24.47 49.16 -15.79
C THR A 379 -23.41 49.68 -14.83
N SER A 380 -22.15 49.59 -15.23
CA SER A 380 -21.02 50.10 -14.49
C SER A 380 -20.14 50.94 -15.41
N ILE A 381 -19.84 52.17 -14.98
CA ILE A 381 -18.86 53.07 -15.56
C ILE A 381 -17.77 53.23 -14.50
N TYR A 382 -16.75 52.39 -14.61
CA TYR A 382 -15.70 52.28 -13.60
C TYR A 382 -14.85 53.55 -13.51
N PRO A 383 -14.39 53.92 -12.29
CA PRO A 383 -14.75 53.34 -10.99
C PRO A 383 -15.94 54.05 -10.30
N LEU A 384 -16.65 54.94 -10.99
CA LEU A 384 -17.48 55.96 -10.34
C LEU A 384 -18.95 55.60 -10.28
N VAL A 385 -19.52 55.06 -11.37
CA VAL A 385 -20.97 54.93 -11.50
C VAL A 385 -21.34 53.47 -11.62
N HIS A 386 -22.17 52.97 -10.71
CA HIS A 386 -22.68 51.60 -10.73
C HIS A 386 -24.16 51.60 -10.40
N PHE A 387 -24.99 51.08 -11.30
CA PHE A 387 -26.42 50.99 -11.04
C PHE A 387 -27.01 49.76 -11.69
N GLY A 388 -28.07 49.24 -11.10
CA GLY A 388 -28.72 48.05 -11.64
C GLY A 388 -29.83 47.53 -10.75
N ARG A 389 -30.44 46.47 -11.26
CA ARG A 389 -31.52 45.74 -10.64
C ARG A 389 -31.24 44.25 -10.70
N ASN A 390 -31.46 43.55 -9.60
CA ASN A 390 -31.44 42.09 -9.52
C ASN A 390 -32.71 41.63 -8.81
N ALA A 391 -33.64 41.04 -9.56
CA ALA A 391 -34.98 40.71 -9.12
C ALA A 391 -35.74 41.91 -8.55
N ALA A 392 -35.92 41.98 -7.23
CA ALA A 392 -36.57 43.10 -6.56
C ALA A 392 -35.59 44.12 -5.98
N ASP A 393 -34.29 43.81 -5.97
CA ASP A 393 -33.26 44.66 -5.40
C ASP A 393 -32.72 45.63 -6.45
N THR A 394 -32.45 46.87 -6.04
CA THR A 394 -31.84 47.90 -6.87
C THR A 394 -30.67 48.54 -6.15
N HIS A 395 -29.65 48.94 -6.90
CA HIS A 395 -28.54 49.73 -6.38
C HIS A 395 -28.23 50.88 -7.33
N THR A 396 -27.80 52.01 -6.77
CA THR A 396 -27.24 53.16 -7.48
C THR A 396 -26.07 53.68 -6.66
N VAL A 397 -24.91 53.78 -7.30
CA VAL A 397 -23.67 54.25 -6.69
C VAL A 397 -23.06 55.27 -7.63
N ILE A 398 -22.77 56.46 -7.11
CA ILE A 398 -22.01 57.52 -7.77
C ILE A 398 -20.91 57.92 -6.79
N ALA A 399 -19.80 57.20 -6.82
CA ALA A 399 -18.71 57.35 -5.88
C ALA A 399 -17.94 58.68 -6.08
N PRO A 400 -17.41 59.29 -5.00
CA PRO A 400 -17.61 58.93 -3.60
C PRO A 400 -18.79 59.67 -2.96
N PHE A 401 -19.79 60.12 -3.72
CA PHE A 401 -20.79 61.07 -3.21
C PHE A 401 -22.14 60.44 -2.87
N PHE A 402 -22.54 59.37 -3.54
CA PHE A 402 -23.90 58.84 -3.43
C PHE A 402 -23.95 57.31 -3.51
N TRP A 403 -24.71 56.70 -2.60
CA TRP A 403 -25.05 55.28 -2.59
C TRP A 403 -26.52 55.12 -2.21
N ASP A 404 -27.28 54.41 -3.00
CA ASP A 404 -28.66 54.03 -2.72
C ASP A 404 -28.83 52.54 -3.00
N PHE A 405 -29.12 51.77 -1.97
CA PHE A 405 -29.40 50.35 -2.04
C PHE A 405 -30.82 50.15 -1.56
N ALA A 406 -31.70 49.60 -2.40
CA ALA A 406 -33.09 49.35 -2.04
C ALA A 406 -33.45 47.89 -2.33
N SER A 407 -34.10 47.26 -1.36
CA SER A 407 -34.73 45.94 -1.45
C SER A 407 -36.20 46.07 -1.03
N PRO A 408 -37.03 45.02 -1.18
CA PRO A 408 -38.40 45.04 -0.66
C PRO A 408 -38.51 45.35 0.84
N ASP A 409 -37.47 45.04 1.62
CA ASP A 409 -37.52 45.04 3.08
C ASP A 409 -36.65 46.11 3.72
N SER A 410 -35.76 46.73 2.95
CA SER A 410 -34.82 47.72 3.46
C SER A 410 -34.35 48.68 2.39
N ARG A 411 -33.96 49.88 2.81
CA ARG A 411 -33.32 50.88 1.96
C ARG A 411 -32.23 51.63 2.72
N THR A 412 -31.06 51.71 2.12
CA THR A 412 -29.93 52.48 2.60
C THR A 412 -29.59 53.55 1.58
N THR A 413 -29.64 54.82 1.97
CA THR A 413 -29.29 55.97 1.12
C THR A 413 -28.23 56.81 1.83
N ILE A 414 -27.08 57.01 1.19
CA ILE A 414 -25.97 57.82 1.70
C ILE A 414 -25.67 58.87 0.62
N ALA A 415 -25.74 60.15 0.96
CA ALA A 415 -25.26 61.25 0.13
C ALA A 415 -24.27 62.08 0.94
N LEU A 416 -22.98 61.88 0.68
CA LEU A 416 -21.92 62.52 1.46
C LEU A 416 -21.82 64.03 1.19
N PRO A 417 -21.39 64.83 2.20
CA PRO A 417 -21.15 64.43 3.59
C PRO A 417 -22.41 64.57 4.49
N LEU A 418 -23.57 64.89 3.91
CA LEU A 418 -24.68 65.49 4.66
C LEU A 418 -25.87 64.57 4.91
N PHE A 419 -26.02 63.46 4.19
CA PHE A 419 -27.22 62.65 4.25
C PHE A 419 -26.90 61.18 4.44
N PHE A 420 -27.51 60.58 5.46
CA PHE A 420 -27.46 59.15 5.69
C PHE A 420 -28.85 58.71 6.09
N ARG A 421 -29.37 57.66 5.47
CA ARG A 421 -30.67 57.07 5.79
C ARG A 421 -30.56 55.56 5.72
N PHE A 422 -30.99 54.91 6.78
CA PHE A 422 -31.08 53.47 6.91
C PHE A 422 -32.51 53.16 7.33
N ALA A 423 -33.23 52.44 6.49
CA ALA A 423 -34.61 52.05 6.74
C ALA A 423 -34.75 50.53 6.55
N ASP A 424 -35.46 49.89 7.46
CA ASP A 424 -35.92 48.52 7.33
C ASP A 424 -37.43 48.45 7.60
N ARG A 425 -37.98 47.24 7.80
CA ARG A 425 -39.42 47.06 8.03
C ARG A 425 -39.92 47.69 9.34
N ASP A 426 -39.04 47.78 10.33
CA ASP A 426 -39.39 48.10 11.72
C ASP A 426 -38.81 49.44 12.17
N SER A 427 -37.77 49.95 11.50
CA SER A 427 -37.06 51.16 11.92
C SER A 427 -36.61 52.03 10.75
N VAL A 428 -36.45 53.32 11.04
CA VAL A 428 -35.87 54.33 10.15
C VAL A 428 -34.91 55.19 10.95
N SER A 429 -33.64 55.20 10.54
CA SER A 429 -32.62 56.12 11.05
C SER A 429 -32.18 57.06 9.94
N GLN A 430 -32.18 58.37 10.18
CA GLN A 430 -31.81 59.39 9.21
C GLN A 430 -30.94 60.47 9.85
N LEU A 431 -29.85 60.85 9.19
CA LEU A 431 -28.98 61.97 9.56
C LEU A 431 -28.95 62.95 8.39
N VAL A 432 -29.32 64.20 8.63
CA VAL A 432 -29.25 65.32 7.68
C VAL A 432 -28.42 66.44 8.30
N GLY A 433 -27.15 66.56 7.88
CA GLY A 433 -26.18 67.47 8.46
C GLY A 433 -25.99 67.20 9.95
N ASN A 434 -26.42 68.13 10.79
CA ASN A 434 -26.38 68.04 12.25
C ASN A 434 -27.70 67.56 12.88
N VAL A 435 -28.67 67.11 12.08
CA VAL A 435 -29.98 66.64 12.55
C VAL A 435 -30.09 65.13 12.38
N TYR A 436 -30.13 64.38 13.48
CA TYR A 436 -30.41 62.96 13.51
C TYR A 436 -31.88 62.70 13.88
N TYR A 437 -32.50 61.74 13.21
CA TYR A 437 -33.87 61.27 13.43
C TYR A 437 -33.84 59.75 13.49
N HIS A 438 -34.52 59.17 14.48
CA HIS A 438 -34.72 57.74 14.58
C HIS A 438 -36.18 57.45 14.89
N GLU A 439 -36.75 56.43 14.24
CA GLU A 439 -38.10 55.95 14.47
C GLU A 439 -38.07 54.43 14.47
N SER A 440 -38.75 53.82 15.44
CA SER A 440 -38.95 52.38 15.51
C SER A 440 -40.40 52.03 15.82
N LYS A 441 -40.90 50.94 15.22
CA LYS A 441 -42.20 50.36 15.52
C LYS A 441 -42.09 49.53 16.79
N VAL A 442 -42.88 49.88 17.78
CA VAL A 442 -42.92 49.20 19.08
C VAL A 442 -44.35 48.75 19.40
N TYR A 443 -44.51 47.83 20.34
CA TYR A 443 -45.84 47.40 20.77
C TYR A 443 -46.61 48.58 21.39
N GLY A 444 -47.76 48.93 20.81
CA GLY A 444 -48.60 50.03 21.30
C GLY A 444 -48.39 51.38 20.60
N GLY A 445 -47.48 51.51 19.62
CA GLY A 445 -47.32 52.75 18.86
C GLY A 445 -46.00 52.85 18.11
N ARG A 446 -45.45 54.06 18.04
CA ARG A 446 -44.14 54.34 17.47
C ARG A 446 -43.28 55.02 18.54
N ASP A 447 -42.02 54.66 18.57
CA ASP A 447 -40.99 55.34 19.34
C ASP A 447 -40.14 56.13 18.36
N TRP A 448 -40.08 57.46 18.52
CA TRP A 448 -39.32 58.32 17.63
C TRP A 448 -38.55 59.40 18.39
N GLU A 449 -37.38 59.74 17.90
CA GLU A 449 -36.50 60.75 18.47
C GLU A 449 -35.85 61.61 17.38
N ILE A 450 -35.60 62.87 17.71
CA ILE A 450 -34.91 63.86 16.90
C ILE A 450 -33.83 64.56 17.72
N HIS A 451 -32.68 64.74 17.10
CA HIS A 451 -31.45 65.19 17.72
C HIS A 451 -30.82 66.28 16.83
N VAL A 452 -30.84 67.53 17.26
CA VAL A 452 -30.17 68.66 16.61
C VAL A 452 -28.85 68.91 17.32
N PHE A 453 -27.77 68.27 16.86
CA PHE A 453 -26.48 68.31 17.55
C PHE A 453 -25.79 69.69 17.48
N PRO A 454 -25.11 70.12 18.57
CA PRO A 454 -25.15 69.59 19.94
C PRO A 454 -26.24 70.25 20.83
N LEU A 455 -27.23 70.93 20.23
CA LEU A 455 -28.08 71.91 20.92
C LEU A 455 -29.33 71.32 21.56
N PHE A 456 -30.01 70.40 20.89
CA PHE A 456 -31.35 69.97 21.28
C PHE A 456 -31.60 68.50 20.94
N SER A 457 -32.45 67.85 21.72
CA SER A 457 -32.96 66.51 21.45
C SER A 457 -34.37 66.37 22.01
N TYR A 458 -35.26 65.70 21.30
CA TYR A 458 -36.64 65.40 21.69
C TYR A 458 -36.97 63.98 21.27
N GLY A 459 -37.73 63.24 22.08
CA GLY A 459 -38.27 61.96 21.67
C GLY A 459 -39.61 61.65 22.30
N GLU A 460 -40.38 60.81 21.64
CA GLU A 460 -41.72 60.40 22.03
C GLU A 460 -41.87 58.89 21.85
N THR A 461 -42.26 58.27 22.95
CA THR A 461 -42.52 56.84 23.12
C THR A 461 -44.03 56.65 23.33
N PRO A 462 -44.62 55.47 23.09
CA PRO A 462 -46.06 55.25 23.33
C PRO A 462 -46.51 55.57 24.77
N ASP A 463 -45.60 55.46 25.74
CA ASP A 463 -45.82 55.74 27.15
C ASP A 463 -45.41 57.16 27.58
N GLY A 464 -44.91 58.03 26.69
CA GLY A 464 -44.57 59.41 27.07
C GLY A 464 -43.59 60.14 26.15
N HIS A 465 -42.95 61.21 26.62
CA HIS A 465 -42.04 62.03 25.81
C HIS A 465 -40.94 62.66 26.64
N TRP A 466 -39.88 63.11 26.00
CA TRP A 466 -38.74 63.75 26.64
C TRP A 466 -38.10 64.81 25.74
N TRP A 467 -37.43 65.78 26.35
CA TRP A 467 -36.61 66.77 25.66
C TRP A 467 -35.38 67.14 26.47
N ASN A 468 -34.29 67.50 25.80
CA ASN A 468 -33.08 68.04 26.42
C ASN A 468 -32.52 69.22 25.60
N VAL A 469 -31.98 70.21 26.30
CA VAL A 469 -31.15 71.30 25.79
C VAL A 469 -29.70 71.03 26.19
N LEU A 470 -28.77 71.18 25.23
CA LEU A 470 -27.35 70.87 25.38
C LEU A 470 -27.10 69.47 25.98
N TYR A 471 -27.96 68.51 25.62
CA TYR A 471 -27.88 67.09 26.00
C TYR A 471 -27.77 66.83 27.50
N GLY A 472 -28.31 67.72 28.34
CA GLY A 472 -28.40 67.51 29.78
C GLY A 472 -28.32 68.78 30.63
N LEU A 473 -27.96 69.94 30.05
CA LEU A 473 -27.96 71.21 30.80
C LEU A 473 -29.36 71.53 31.35
N ALA A 474 -30.39 71.33 30.53
CA ALA A 474 -31.79 71.37 30.93
C ALA A 474 -32.56 70.26 30.20
N GLY A 475 -33.48 69.58 30.85
CA GLY A 475 -34.29 68.55 30.20
C GLY A 475 -35.51 68.14 31.00
N TYR A 476 -36.42 67.42 30.34
CA TYR A 476 -37.64 66.89 30.90
C TYR A 476 -37.89 65.51 30.31
N THR A 477 -38.42 64.59 31.10
CA THR A 477 -38.80 63.24 30.67
C THR A 477 -40.09 62.87 31.37
N ARG A 478 -41.07 62.40 30.61
CA ARG A 478 -42.31 61.83 31.11
C ARG A 478 -42.44 60.41 30.56
N ARG A 479 -42.65 59.43 31.45
CA ARG A 479 -42.95 58.03 31.10
C ARG A 479 -44.08 57.55 32.00
N GLY A 480 -45.27 57.38 31.43
CA GLY A 480 -46.51 57.10 32.14
C GLY A 480 -46.80 58.17 33.19
N ALA A 481 -46.85 57.76 34.46
CA ALA A 481 -47.01 58.63 35.62
C ALA A 481 -45.68 59.24 36.13
N MET A 482 -44.54 58.74 35.65
CA MET A 482 -43.23 59.24 36.04
C MET A 482 -42.89 60.53 35.28
N THR A 483 -42.44 61.55 36.00
CA THR A 483 -41.88 62.78 35.46
C THR A 483 -40.53 63.08 36.11
N GLN A 484 -39.57 63.47 35.28
CA GLN A 484 -38.21 63.78 35.68
C GLN A 484 -37.76 65.06 34.98
N VAL A 485 -37.09 65.95 35.69
CA VAL A 485 -36.42 67.13 35.15
C VAL A 485 -34.91 66.94 35.27
N ARG A 486 -34.14 67.42 34.28
CA ARG A 486 -32.68 67.47 34.32
C ARG A 486 -32.21 68.90 34.41
N THR A 487 -31.29 69.20 35.31
CA THR A 487 -30.59 70.49 35.41
C THR A 487 -29.11 70.25 35.65
N LEU A 488 -28.23 70.96 34.92
CA LEU A 488 -26.77 70.79 35.02
C LEU A 488 -26.31 69.32 34.91
N TYR A 489 -26.93 68.55 34.00
CA TYR A 489 -26.69 67.11 33.79
C TYR A 489 -27.14 66.19 34.93
N ILE A 490 -27.79 66.73 35.97
CA ILE A 490 -28.30 65.98 37.12
C ILE A 490 -29.81 65.71 36.93
N PRO A 491 -30.26 64.45 36.92
CA PRO A 491 -31.67 64.11 36.87
C PRO A 491 -32.34 64.22 38.26
N ILE A 492 -33.51 64.86 38.31
CA ILE A 492 -34.35 65.09 39.50
C ILE A 492 -35.76 64.57 39.19
N THR A 493 -36.19 63.51 39.87
CA THR A 493 -37.54 62.95 39.72
C THR A 493 -38.55 63.83 40.45
N LEU A 494 -39.60 64.29 39.74
CA LEU A 494 -40.64 65.16 40.30
C LEU A 494 -41.90 64.37 40.69
N SER A 495 -42.21 63.30 39.96
CA SER A 495 -43.29 62.38 40.31
C SER A 495 -43.00 60.98 39.78
N GLY A 496 -43.32 59.93 40.55
CA GLY A 496 -43.33 58.52 40.15
C GLY A 496 -41.95 57.83 40.07
N GLY A 497 -41.79 56.59 40.51
CA GLY A 497 -42.80 55.59 40.84
C GLY A 497 -42.36 54.65 41.95
N ASP A 498 -43.22 53.68 42.22
CA ASP A 498 -42.73 52.31 42.40
C ASP A 498 -42.53 51.70 41.02
#